data_AF-A0A7S1ERC0-F1
#
_entry.id   AF-A0A7S1ERC0-F1
#
_cell.length_a   1.000
_cell.length_b   1.000
_cell.length_c   1.000
_cell.angle_alpha   90.00
_cell.angle_beta   90.00
_cell.angle_gamma   90.00
#
_symmetry.space_group_name_H-M   'P 1'
#
loop_
_entity.id
_entity.type
_entity.pdbx_description
1 polymer ?
#
loop_
_entity_poly.entity_id
_entity_poly.type
_entity_poly.pdbx_seq_one_letter_code
_entity_poly.pdbx_strand_id
1 'polypeptide(L)'
;ENEKNGDCLSMLRRVPENPRKVVLLGDNCDASEIVSAAMNADVVVHEATFSSALADKAEIAMHSTAAMAGAFGRRINAKLLVLTHFSSRYQLRFEVLTNEALKEPNEDEEDEDEVDDEEESEEEEDQKKAAADDDMFSVDFLRQEAIEQFGSNRVLAAYDFFSVNFPNFKLSESNSTQPESTIESDT
;
A
#
# COMPACT_ATOMS: atom_id res chain seq x y z
N GLU A 1 37.88 -29.56 30.73
CA GLU A 1 36.49 -29.28 31.13
C GLU A 1 36.48 -27.85 31.67
N ASN A 2 35.93 -26.80 31.06
CA ASN A 2 34.86 -26.67 30.07
C ASN A 2 35.14 -25.53 29.10
N GLU A 3 34.54 -25.67 27.92
CA GLU A 3 34.62 -24.82 26.74
C GLU A 3 34.31 -23.34 27.04
N LYS A 4 35.29 -22.49 26.73
CA LYS A 4 35.02 -21.11 26.29
C LYS A 4 35.52 -20.96 24.86
N ASN A 5 35.02 -21.81 23.96
CA ASN A 5 35.05 -21.47 22.54
C ASN A 5 34.00 -20.37 22.37
N GLY A 6 34.46 -19.11 22.43
CA GLY A 6 33.66 -17.97 22.05
C GLY A 6 33.15 -18.22 20.64
N ASP A 7 31.84 -18.31 20.51
CA ASP A 7 31.17 -18.46 19.24
C ASP A 7 31.36 -17.17 18.43
N CYS A 8 32.50 -17.05 17.75
CA CYS A 8 32.84 -15.93 16.88
C CYS A 8 31.81 -15.75 15.75
N LEU A 9 30.99 -16.78 15.47
CA LEU A 9 29.89 -16.75 14.51
C LEU A 9 28.67 -15.97 15.03
N SER A 10 28.44 -15.92 16.35
CA SER A 10 27.37 -15.10 16.96
C SER A 10 27.57 -13.60 16.77
N MET A 11 28.83 -13.16 16.63
CA MET A 11 29.20 -11.75 16.43
C MET A 11 28.95 -11.26 14.99
N LEU A 12 28.88 -12.19 14.02
CA LEU A 12 28.71 -11.91 12.59
C LEU A 12 27.24 -11.84 12.13
N ARG A 13 26.28 -12.23 12.98
CA ARG A 13 24.84 -12.12 12.73
C ARG A 13 24.18 -11.25 13.81
N ARG A 14 24.46 -9.95 13.80
CA ARG A 14 23.66 -9.01 14.59
C ARG A 14 22.34 -8.80 13.86
N VAL A 15 21.28 -9.49 14.29
CA VAL A 15 19.91 -9.16 13.86
C VAL A 15 19.64 -7.74 14.35
N PRO A 16 19.26 -6.79 13.47
CA PRO A 16 18.95 -5.44 13.89
C PRO A 16 17.85 -5.46 14.95
N GLU A 17 17.92 -4.55 15.93
CA GLU A 17 16.94 -4.45 17.02
C GLU A 17 15.51 -4.24 16.48
N ASN A 18 15.39 -3.65 15.29
CA ASN A 18 14.14 -3.50 14.54
C ASN A 18 14.34 -4.04 13.11
N PRO A 19 14.11 -5.34 12.86
CA PRO A 19 14.18 -5.90 11.52
C PRO A 19 13.06 -5.33 10.65
N ARG A 20 13.38 -4.98 9.42
CA ARG A 20 12.40 -4.48 8.45
C ARG A 20 11.84 -5.62 7.62
N LYS A 21 10.52 -5.65 7.45
CA LYS A 21 9.82 -6.64 6.64
C LYS A 21 9.29 -5.98 5.37
N VAL A 22 9.82 -6.41 4.23
CA VAL A 22 9.34 -6.02 2.91
C VAL A 22 8.68 -7.22 2.26
N VAL A 23 7.46 -7.04 1.75
CA VAL A 23 6.73 -8.04 0.98
C VAL A 23 6.69 -7.56 -0.46
N LEU A 24 7.18 -8.39 -1.38
CA LEU A 24 7.17 -8.13 -2.81
C LEU A 24 6.28 -9.19 -3.46
N LEU A 25 5.17 -8.76 -4.05
CA LEU A 25 4.33 -9.64 -4.83
C LEU A 25 4.69 -9.52 -6.31
N GLY A 26 4.66 -10.65 -7.01
CA GLY A 26 4.63 -10.66 -8.47
C GLY A 26 3.20 -10.52 -8.97
N ASP A 27 3.02 -10.75 -10.27
CA ASP A 27 1.69 -10.71 -10.89
C ASP A 27 0.79 -11.78 -10.28
N ASN A 28 -0.40 -11.37 -9.84
CA ASN A 28 -1.38 -12.22 -9.18
C ASN A 28 -2.78 -11.61 -9.25
N CYS A 29 -3.80 -12.47 -9.28
CA CYS A 29 -5.20 -12.08 -9.08
C CYS A 29 -5.73 -12.45 -7.68
N ASP A 30 -4.97 -13.21 -6.89
CA ASP A 30 -5.26 -13.50 -5.48
C ASP A 30 -3.95 -13.75 -4.71
N ALA A 31 -3.75 -12.98 -3.64
CA ALA A 31 -2.62 -13.09 -2.72
C ALA A 31 -3.02 -13.71 -1.35
N SER A 32 -4.19 -14.33 -1.25
CA SER A 32 -4.73 -14.86 0.00
C SER A 32 -3.80 -15.85 0.72
N GLU A 33 -3.03 -16.64 -0.02
CA GLU A 33 -2.13 -17.68 0.53
C GLU A 33 -0.94 -17.09 1.31
N ILE A 34 -0.44 -15.91 0.93
CA ILE A 34 0.74 -15.31 1.57
C ILE A 34 0.38 -14.43 2.78
N VAL A 35 -0.91 -14.21 3.07
CA VAL A 35 -1.39 -13.30 4.14
C VAL A 35 -0.68 -13.58 5.47
N SER A 36 -0.64 -14.85 5.90
CA SER A 36 0.04 -15.26 7.15
C SER A 36 1.53 -14.84 7.16
N ALA A 37 2.24 -15.10 6.06
CA ALA A 37 3.64 -14.76 5.93
C ALA A 37 3.88 -13.25 5.74
N ALA A 38 2.87 -12.50 5.26
CA ALA A 38 2.95 -11.08 4.95
C ALA A 38 2.51 -10.17 6.12
N MET A 39 1.81 -10.70 7.14
CA MET A 39 1.32 -9.93 8.29
C MET A 39 2.36 -8.97 8.89
N ASN A 40 1.93 -7.76 9.22
CA ASN A 40 2.72 -6.66 9.79
C ASN A 40 3.94 -6.27 8.93
N ALA A 41 3.79 -6.27 7.60
CA ALA A 41 4.82 -5.77 6.70
C ALA A 41 5.07 -4.27 6.91
N ASP A 42 6.34 -3.85 6.93
CA ASP A 42 6.67 -2.42 6.92
C ASP A 42 6.34 -1.81 5.55
N VAL A 43 6.63 -2.56 4.49
CA VAL A 43 6.34 -2.17 3.11
C VAL A 43 5.79 -3.39 2.36
N VAL A 44 4.70 -3.20 1.63
CA VAL A 44 4.20 -4.16 0.65
C VAL A 44 4.22 -3.52 -0.74
N VAL A 45 4.84 -4.20 -1.69
CA VAL A 45 4.81 -3.84 -3.12
C VAL A 45 3.82 -4.79 -3.80
N HIS A 46 2.78 -4.22 -4.41
CA HIS A 46 1.69 -4.97 -5.02
C HIS A 46 1.44 -4.45 -6.45
N GLU A 47 1.14 -5.36 -7.37
CA GLU A 47 0.69 -4.97 -8.71
C GLU A 47 -0.70 -4.33 -8.70
N ALA A 48 -0.92 -3.35 -9.56
CA ALA A 48 -2.18 -2.65 -9.75
C ALA A 48 -2.43 -2.42 -11.25
N THR A 49 -2.50 -3.51 -12.01
CA THR A 49 -2.58 -3.47 -13.48
C THR A 49 -3.86 -2.81 -13.99
N PHE A 50 -4.95 -2.89 -13.22
CA PHE A 50 -6.28 -2.41 -13.60
C PHE A 50 -6.94 -1.57 -12.49
N SER A 51 -7.90 -0.74 -12.88
CA SER A 51 -8.84 -0.11 -11.94
C SER A 51 -9.94 -1.09 -11.54
N SER A 52 -10.67 -0.78 -10.46
CA SER A 52 -11.80 -1.59 -10.01
C SER A 52 -12.90 -1.73 -11.07
N ALA A 53 -13.08 -0.71 -11.92
CA ALA A 53 -14.01 -0.73 -13.05
C ALA A 53 -13.70 -1.83 -14.09
N LEU A 54 -12.48 -2.38 -14.07
CA LEU A 54 -12.03 -3.45 -14.96
C LEU A 54 -11.77 -4.77 -14.20
N ALA A 55 -12.40 -4.99 -13.05
CA ALA A 55 -12.21 -6.18 -12.22
C ALA A 55 -12.36 -7.51 -12.99
N ASP A 56 -13.42 -7.66 -13.80
CA ASP A 56 -13.64 -8.86 -14.61
C ASP A 56 -12.46 -9.14 -15.57
N LYS A 57 -11.90 -8.07 -16.15
CA LYS A 57 -10.75 -8.17 -17.05
C LYS A 57 -9.48 -8.49 -16.28
N ALA A 58 -9.31 -7.95 -15.07
CA ALA A 58 -8.19 -8.24 -14.20
C ALA A 58 -8.16 -9.73 -13.84
N GLU A 59 -9.31 -10.30 -13.44
CA GLU A 59 -9.43 -11.72 -13.12
C GLU A 59 -9.10 -12.62 -14.34
N ILE A 60 -9.67 -12.32 -15.50
CA ILE A 60 -9.39 -13.08 -16.74
C ILE A 60 -7.91 -12.99 -17.13
N ALA A 61 -7.29 -11.81 -16.94
CA ALA A 61 -5.89 -11.58 -17.25
C ALA A 61 -4.94 -12.05 -16.12
N MET A 62 -5.45 -12.63 -15.03
CA MET A 62 -4.70 -13.08 -13.86
C MET A 62 -3.88 -11.96 -13.17
N HIS A 63 -4.45 -10.75 -13.15
CA HIS A 63 -3.88 -9.56 -12.54
C HIS A 63 -4.78 -8.97 -11.45
N SER A 64 -4.22 -8.04 -10.69
CA SER A 64 -4.94 -7.35 -9.63
C SER A 64 -5.45 -5.97 -10.05
N THR A 65 -6.53 -5.56 -9.40
CA THR A 65 -6.96 -4.16 -9.42
C THR A 65 -6.28 -3.36 -8.31
N ALA A 66 -6.22 -2.04 -8.44
CA ALA A 66 -5.70 -1.18 -7.38
C ALA A 66 -6.49 -1.31 -6.07
N ALA A 67 -7.82 -1.48 -6.16
CA ALA A 67 -8.68 -1.75 -5.02
C ALA A 67 -8.29 -3.06 -4.29
N MET A 68 -7.98 -4.13 -5.03
CA MET A 68 -7.51 -5.40 -4.46
C MET A 68 -6.16 -5.23 -3.74
N ALA A 69 -5.24 -4.46 -4.33
CA ALA A 69 -3.95 -4.16 -3.71
C ALA A 69 -4.11 -3.41 -2.38
N GLY A 70 -4.99 -2.39 -2.35
CA GLY A 70 -5.36 -1.65 -1.14
C GLY A 70 -5.94 -2.55 -0.06
N ALA A 71 -6.92 -3.39 -0.43
CA ALA A 71 -7.58 -4.32 0.48
C ALA A 71 -6.59 -5.36 1.05
N PHE A 72 -5.66 -5.86 0.22
CA PHE A 72 -4.60 -6.76 0.68
C PHE A 72 -3.67 -6.07 1.69
N GLY A 73 -3.22 -4.85 1.39
CA GLY A 73 -2.38 -4.06 2.29
C GLY A 73 -3.04 -3.84 3.65
N ARG A 74 -4.33 -3.50 3.67
CA ARG A 74 -5.12 -3.37 4.91
C ARG A 74 -5.19 -4.70 5.65
N ARG A 75 -5.51 -5.79 4.94
CA ARG A 75 -5.68 -7.13 5.52
C ARG A 75 -4.43 -7.63 6.23
N ILE A 76 -3.24 -7.33 5.72
CA ILE A 76 -1.97 -7.74 6.33
C ILE A 76 -1.44 -6.75 7.37
N ASN A 77 -2.19 -5.68 7.69
CA ASN A 77 -1.73 -4.58 8.54
C ASN A 77 -0.37 -4.02 8.06
N ALA A 78 -0.26 -3.79 6.74
CA ALA A 78 0.95 -3.18 6.19
C ALA A 78 1.04 -1.72 6.60
N LYS A 79 2.26 -1.23 6.83
CA LYS A 79 2.49 0.17 7.19
C LYS A 79 2.57 1.07 5.95
N LEU A 80 3.07 0.56 4.84
CA LEU A 80 3.18 1.31 3.58
C LEU A 80 2.83 0.38 2.41
N LEU A 81 1.92 0.83 1.54
CA LEU A 81 1.62 0.17 0.27
C LEU A 81 2.31 0.90 -0.87
N VAL A 82 2.96 0.15 -1.75
CA VAL A 82 3.56 0.65 -2.99
C VAL A 82 2.90 -0.09 -4.15
N LEU A 83 2.25 0.65 -5.04
CA LEU A 83 1.64 0.14 -6.25
C LEU A 83 2.66 0.13 -7.39
N THR A 84 2.65 -0.93 -8.18
CA THR A 84 3.50 -1.07 -9.37
C THR A 84 2.77 -1.82 -10.48
N HIS A 85 3.47 -2.08 -11.59
CA HIS A 85 2.98 -2.91 -12.70
C HIS A 85 1.66 -2.38 -13.29
N PHE A 86 1.62 -1.08 -13.55
CA PHE A 86 0.48 -0.44 -14.19
C PHE A 86 0.39 -0.84 -15.66
N SER A 87 -0.83 -1.01 -16.17
CA SER A 87 -1.00 -1.14 -17.60
C SER A 87 -0.66 0.18 -18.32
N SER A 88 -0.05 0.07 -19.49
CA SER A 88 0.26 1.19 -20.38
C SER A 88 -0.92 2.08 -20.79
N ARG A 89 -2.16 1.67 -20.50
CA ARG A 89 -3.34 2.52 -20.70
C ARG A 89 -3.43 3.67 -19.70
N TYR A 90 -2.78 3.54 -18.54
CA TYR A 90 -2.78 4.58 -17.53
C TYR A 90 -1.62 5.55 -17.77
N GLN A 91 -1.95 6.81 -17.93
CA GLN A 91 -0.99 7.89 -18.11
C GLN A 91 -0.26 8.15 -16.79
N LEU A 92 1.05 8.24 -16.88
CA LEU A 92 1.90 8.62 -15.76
C LEU A 92 1.98 10.15 -15.73
N ARG A 93 1.30 10.79 -14.77
CA ARG A 93 1.62 12.16 -14.39
C ARG A 93 2.76 12.09 -13.37
N PHE A 94 3.87 12.75 -13.70
CA PHE A 94 4.98 12.92 -12.77
C PHE A 94 4.59 14.01 -11.77
N GLU A 95 3.76 13.67 -10.81
CA GLU A 95 3.77 14.40 -9.55
C GLU A 95 4.86 13.77 -8.69
N VAL A 96 5.82 14.60 -8.28
CA VAL A 96 6.80 14.17 -7.29
C VAL A 96 6.00 13.81 -6.06
N LEU A 97 5.82 12.51 -5.79
CA LEU A 97 5.34 12.04 -4.51
C LEU A 97 6.36 12.51 -3.47
N THR A 98 6.10 13.67 -2.89
CA THR A 98 6.89 14.25 -1.81
C THR A 98 6.75 13.33 -0.60
N ASN A 99 7.66 13.45 0.36
CA ASN A 99 7.57 12.73 1.64
C ASN A 99 6.29 13.07 2.44
N GLU A 100 5.35 13.84 1.90
CA GLU A 100 4.10 14.25 2.52
C GLU A 100 3.15 13.07 2.73
N ALA A 101 3.09 12.12 1.80
CA ALA A 101 2.33 10.87 1.98
C ALA A 101 2.89 9.98 3.12
N LEU A 102 4.09 10.28 3.64
CA LEU A 102 4.73 9.59 4.77
C LEU A 102 4.71 10.41 6.06
N LYS A 103 4.15 11.63 6.07
CA LYS A 103 3.94 12.38 7.30
C LYS A 103 2.74 11.80 8.04
N GLU A 104 2.89 11.56 9.34
CA GLU A 104 1.75 11.25 10.22
C GLU A 104 0.75 12.42 10.15
N PRO A 105 -0.58 12.18 10.21
CA PRO A 105 -1.56 13.26 10.26
C PRO A 105 -1.31 14.10 11.52
N ASN A 106 -1.12 15.40 11.36
CA ASN A 106 -1.17 16.34 12.47
C ASN A 106 -2.65 16.56 12.81
N GLU A 107 -3.04 16.43 14.08
CA GLU A 107 -4.43 16.49 14.54
C GLU A 107 -5.05 17.91 14.58
N ASP A 108 -4.41 18.94 14.02
CA ASP A 108 -4.77 20.34 14.29
C ASP A 108 -4.84 21.25 13.04
N GLU A 109 -5.72 20.95 12.07
CA GLU A 109 -6.18 22.00 11.13
C GLU A 109 -7.71 21.98 11.02
N GLU A 110 -8.33 23.04 11.54
CA GLU A 110 -9.76 23.31 11.52
C GLU A 110 -10.21 23.74 10.12
N ASP A 111 -11.29 23.13 9.64
CA ASP A 111 -11.92 23.42 8.34
C ASP A 111 -12.46 24.86 8.28
N GLU A 112 -11.89 25.69 7.41
CA GLU A 112 -12.54 26.93 6.96
C GLU A 112 -13.24 26.65 5.62
N ASP A 113 -14.53 26.27 5.70
CA ASP A 113 -15.44 26.19 4.55
C ASP A 113 -15.79 27.60 4.04
N GLU A 114 -15.13 28.08 2.98
CA GLU A 114 -15.69 29.14 2.12
C GLU A 114 -16.59 28.47 1.06
N VAL A 115 -17.91 28.68 1.20
CA VAL A 115 -18.91 28.31 0.20
C VAL A 115 -19.06 29.47 -0.77
N ASP A 116 -18.46 29.35 -1.96
CA ASP A 116 -18.79 30.21 -3.10
C ASP A 116 -19.77 29.44 -4.02
N ASP A 117 -21.03 29.87 -3.99
CA ASP A 117 -22.06 29.49 -4.95
C ASP A 117 -21.74 30.17 -6.31
N GLU A 118 -21.00 29.50 -7.19
CA GLU A 118 -20.88 29.92 -8.59
C GLU A 118 -21.72 29.01 -9.50
N GLU A 119 -22.73 29.60 -10.17
CA GLU A 119 -23.50 28.95 -11.23
C GLU A 119 -22.58 28.65 -12.43
N GLU A 120 -22.22 27.38 -12.62
CA GLU A 120 -21.30 26.96 -13.68
C GLU A 120 -21.97 26.93 -15.07
N SER A 121 -21.22 27.41 -16.07
CA SER A 121 -21.69 27.54 -17.45
C SER A 121 -21.43 26.28 -18.30
N GLU A 122 -22.24 26.05 -19.33
CA GLU A 122 -22.21 24.84 -20.19
C GLU A 122 -20.84 24.58 -20.89
N GLU A 123 -19.96 25.59 -21.00
CA GLU A 123 -18.61 25.45 -21.58
C GLU A 123 -17.55 24.93 -20.58
N GLU A 124 -17.80 25.07 -19.27
CA GLU A 124 -16.94 24.53 -18.21
C GLU A 124 -17.25 23.05 -17.92
N GLU A 125 -18.49 22.60 -18.14
CA GLU A 125 -18.89 21.18 -18.03
C GLU A 125 -18.17 20.28 -19.03
N ASP A 126 -17.99 20.72 -20.28
CA ASP A 126 -17.29 19.95 -21.32
C ASP A 126 -15.77 19.89 -21.08
N GLN A 127 -15.18 20.96 -20.53
CA GLN A 127 -13.77 20.98 -20.13
C GLN A 127 -13.53 20.12 -18.87
N LYS A 128 -14.46 20.15 -17.90
CA LYS A 128 -14.45 19.26 -16.73
C LYS A 128 -14.66 17.80 -17.13
N LYS A 129 -15.52 17.50 -18.10
CA LYS A 129 -15.67 16.13 -18.65
C LYS A 129 -14.42 15.63 -19.33
N ALA A 130 -13.79 16.45 -20.17
CA ALA A 130 -12.54 16.07 -20.82
C ALA A 130 -11.40 15.86 -19.80
N ALA A 131 -11.32 16.69 -18.75
CA ALA A 131 -10.38 16.50 -17.64
C ALA A 131 -10.72 15.26 -16.80
N ALA A 132 -12.00 14.99 -16.51
CA ALA A 132 -12.46 13.82 -15.76
C ALA A 132 -12.23 12.50 -16.51
N ASP A 133 -12.37 12.50 -17.84
CA ASP A 133 -12.06 11.36 -18.69
C ASP A 133 -10.56 11.05 -18.72
N ASP A 134 -9.71 12.08 -18.73
CA ASP A 134 -8.24 11.92 -18.64
C ASP A 134 -7.80 11.45 -17.24
N ASP A 135 -8.46 11.92 -16.18
CA ASP A 135 -8.17 11.52 -14.80
C ASP A 135 -8.53 10.05 -14.55
N MET A 136 -9.60 9.52 -15.18
CA MET A 136 -9.99 8.11 -15.07
C MET A 136 -8.93 7.14 -15.63
N PHE A 137 -8.05 7.62 -16.51
CA PHE A 137 -6.89 6.89 -17.03
C PHE A 137 -5.57 7.37 -16.45
N SER A 138 -5.55 7.96 -15.26
CA SER A 138 -4.31 8.30 -14.56
C SER A 138 -3.87 7.22 -13.58
N VAL A 139 -2.57 7.14 -13.30
CA VAL A 139 -2.07 6.32 -12.17
C VAL A 139 -2.49 6.89 -10.81
N ASP A 140 -2.76 8.21 -10.73
CA ASP A 140 -3.27 8.83 -9.52
C ASP A 140 -4.68 8.35 -9.16
N PHE A 141 -5.52 8.10 -10.16
CA PHE A 141 -6.81 7.46 -9.96
C PHE A 141 -6.67 6.05 -9.35
N LEU A 142 -5.75 5.24 -9.88
CA LEU A 142 -5.46 3.92 -9.29
C LEU A 142 -4.96 4.04 -7.85
N ARG A 143 -4.09 5.01 -7.58
CA ARG A 143 -3.62 5.29 -6.22
C ARG A 143 -4.77 5.65 -5.29
N GLN A 144 -5.72 6.47 -5.74
CA GLN A 144 -6.88 6.85 -4.95
C GLN A 144 -7.78 5.64 -4.62
N GLU A 145 -8.08 4.78 -5.59
CA GLU A 145 -8.82 3.53 -5.34
C GLU A 145 -8.13 2.65 -4.29
N ALA A 146 -6.80 2.55 -4.36
CA ALA A 146 -6.03 1.81 -3.38
C ALA A 146 -6.05 2.47 -2.00
N ILE A 147 -5.99 3.81 -1.90
CA ILE A 147 -6.08 4.56 -0.63
C ILE A 147 -7.40 4.27 0.08
N GLU A 148 -8.51 4.28 -0.66
CA GLU A 148 -9.85 3.99 -0.12
C GLU A 148 -9.93 2.57 0.46
N GLN A 149 -9.33 1.59 -0.21
CA GLN A 149 -9.31 0.20 0.25
C GLN A 149 -8.21 -0.10 1.27
N PHE A 150 -7.15 0.71 1.31
CA PHE A 150 -6.07 0.60 2.30
C PHE A 150 -6.48 1.25 3.63
N GLY A 151 -7.16 2.40 3.58
CA GLY A 151 -7.65 3.16 4.74
C GLY A 151 -6.63 4.15 5.30
N SER A 152 -5.61 4.49 4.52
CA SER A 152 -4.58 5.46 4.86
C SER A 152 -3.99 6.07 3.59
N ASN A 153 -3.54 7.31 3.65
CA ASN A 153 -2.83 8.00 2.56
C ASN A 153 -1.42 7.46 2.30
N ARG A 154 -0.96 6.48 3.10
CA ARG A 154 0.35 5.81 2.99
C ARG A 154 0.37 4.77 1.86
N VAL A 155 0.01 5.25 0.67
CA VAL A 155 0.02 4.52 -0.59
C VAL A 155 0.83 5.34 -1.60
N LEU A 156 1.84 4.71 -2.20
CA LEU A 156 2.70 5.32 -3.20
C LEU A 156 2.53 4.60 -4.54
N ALA A 157 2.56 5.33 -5.64
CA ALA A 157 2.70 4.75 -6.98
C ALA A 157 4.19 4.73 -7.36
N ALA A 158 4.71 3.57 -7.75
CA ALA A 158 6.09 3.42 -8.19
C ALA A 158 6.23 3.77 -9.68
N TYR A 159 7.16 4.66 -9.98
CA TYR A 159 7.53 5.03 -11.34
C TYR A 159 8.85 4.40 -11.77
N ASP A 160 9.17 4.50 -13.06
CA ASP A 160 10.49 4.15 -13.56
C ASP A 160 11.57 4.96 -12.82
N PHE A 161 12.61 4.26 -12.36
CA PHE A 161 13.71 4.83 -11.57
C PHE A 161 13.30 5.42 -10.20
N PHE A 162 12.14 5.04 -9.67
CA PHE A 162 11.67 5.45 -8.36
C PHE A 162 12.58 5.00 -7.22
N SER A 163 12.84 5.91 -6.29
CA SER A 163 13.58 5.64 -5.06
C SER A 163 12.92 6.41 -3.91
N VAL A 164 12.61 5.70 -2.82
CA VAL A 164 11.99 6.27 -1.63
C VAL A 164 12.70 5.76 -0.38
N ASN A 165 12.92 6.68 0.55
CA ASN A 165 13.35 6.34 1.90
C ASN A 165 12.12 6.30 2.80
N PHE A 166 11.82 5.14 3.36
CA PHE A 166 10.76 5.00 4.36
C PHE A 166 11.36 5.09 5.77
N PRO A 167 10.67 5.75 6.72
CA PRO A 167 11.16 5.88 8.08
C PRO A 167 11.18 4.51 8.77
N ASN A 168 11.93 4.44 9.88
CA ASN A 168 11.88 3.25 10.72
C ASN A 168 10.55 3.25 11.47
N PHE A 169 9.59 2.48 10.99
CA PHE A 169 8.31 2.36 11.65
C PHE A 169 8.50 1.62 12.98
N LYS A 170 8.39 2.34 14.09
CA LYS A 170 8.40 1.71 15.42
C LYS A 170 7.33 0.62 15.43
N LEU A 171 7.67 -0.54 15.98
CA LEU A 171 6.64 -1.50 16.36
C LEU A 171 5.81 -0.78 17.42
N SER A 172 4.57 -0.40 17.09
CA SER A 172 3.61 -0.10 18.13
C SER A 172 3.50 -1.37 18.99
N GLU A 173 3.55 -1.22 20.30
CA GLU A 173 3.27 -2.31 21.24
C GLU A 173 1.80 -2.71 21.08
N SER A 174 1.49 -3.42 20.01
CA SER A 174 0.20 -4.06 19.83
C SER A 174 0.19 -5.28 20.74
N ASN A 175 -0.70 -5.25 21.74
CA ASN A 175 -0.96 -6.34 22.67
C ASN A 175 -0.88 -7.68 21.94
N SER A 176 0.13 -8.47 22.30
CA SER A 176 0.26 -9.86 21.86
C SER A 176 -0.84 -10.68 22.52
N THR A 177 -2.08 -10.56 22.05
CA THR A 177 -3.06 -11.62 22.27
C THR A 177 -2.80 -12.64 21.19
N GLN A 178 -1.87 -13.56 21.47
CA GLN A 178 -1.81 -14.80 20.71
C GLN A 178 -3.16 -15.50 20.88
N PRO A 179 -3.83 -15.97 19.82
CA PRO A 179 -4.97 -16.85 20.00
C PRO A 179 -4.45 -18.13 20.64
N GLU A 180 -4.93 -18.43 21.86
CA GLU A 180 -4.64 -19.71 22.50
C GLU A 180 -5.11 -20.84 21.59
N SER A 181 -4.17 -21.68 21.14
CA SER A 181 -4.49 -22.93 20.47
C SER A 181 -5.11 -23.87 21.50
N THR A 182 -6.44 -23.90 21.57
CA THR A 182 -7.16 -24.98 22.25
C THR A 182 -7.01 -26.23 21.40
N ILE A 183 -6.05 -27.07 21.77
CA ILE A 183 -5.99 -28.46 21.32
C ILE A 183 -7.04 -29.21 22.15
N GLU A 184 -8.24 -29.39 21.60
CA GLU A 184 -9.16 -30.39 22.12
C GLU A 184 -8.53 -31.77 21.91
N SER A 185 -8.27 -32.45 23.03
CA SER A 185 -7.89 -33.85 23.04
C SER A 185 -9.16 -34.67 23.22
N ASP A 186 -9.67 -35.20 22.11
CA ASP A 186 -10.74 -36.19 22.14
C ASP A 186 -10.21 -37.49 22.76
N THR A 187 -10.85 -37.87 23.87
CA THR A 187 -10.81 -39.20 24.50
C THR A 187 -11.73 -40.18 23.80
#